data_AF-A0A226BVM2-F1
#
_entry.id   AF-A0A226BVM2-F1
#
_cell.length_a   1.000
_cell.length_b   1.000
_cell.length_c   1.000
_cell.angle_alpha   90.00
_cell.angle_beta   90.00
_cell.angle_gamma   90.00
#
_symmetry.space_group_name_H-M   'P 1'
#
loop_
_entity.id
_entity.type
_entity.pdbx_description
1 polymer ?
#
loop_
_entity_poly.entity_id
_entity_poly.type
_entity_poly.pdbx_seq_one_letter_code
_entity_poly.pdbx_strand_id
1 'polypeptide(L)' 'MGRLQKNVTENKKENYFLVGKSVLPQALKKTIKVKELLQGSSNYNISQAVRDVGMSRSAYYKYKIIFSLFIK' A
#
# COMPACT_ATOMS: atom_id res chain seq x y z
N MET A 1 -18.49 -29.70 -17.33
CA MET A 1 -17.19 -29.08 -16.95
C MET A 1 -17.43 -27.56 -16.87
N GLY A 2 -17.70 -26.91 -15.75
CA GLY A 2 -17.31 -27.13 -14.37
C GLY A 2 -16.20 -26.18 -13.96
N ARG A 3 -16.47 -24.87 -13.81
CA ARG A 3 -15.66 -23.93 -13.00
C ARG A 3 -16.51 -22.81 -12.36
N LEU A 4 -16.95 -23.12 -11.14
CA LEU A 4 -16.87 -22.32 -9.91
C LEU A 4 -17.45 -20.89 -9.88
N GLN A 5 -18.58 -20.78 -9.16
CA GLN A 5 -19.12 -19.58 -8.54
C GLN A 5 -18.13 -18.95 -7.55
N LYS A 6 -18.02 -17.62 -7.47
CA LYS A 6 -17.61 -16.93 -6.21
C LYS A 6 -18.35 -15.61 -6.02
N ASN A 7 -19.47 -15.72 -5.28
CA ASN A 7 -19.93 -14.86 -4.20
C ASN A 7 -19.71 -13.35 -4.33
N VAL A 8 -20.70 -12.65 -4.92
CA VAL A 8 -20.89 -11.22 -4.68
C VAL A 8 -21.56 -11.09 -3.31
N THR A 9 -20.75 -10.94 -2.26
CA THR A 9 -21.22 -10.56 -0.93
C THR A 9 -21.79 -9.15 -1.00
N GLU A 10 -23.10 -9.02 -0.84
CA GLU A 10 -23.74 -7.77 -0.42
C GLU A 10 -23.13 -7.34 0.92
N ASN A 11 -22.39 -6.23 0.92
CA ASN A 11 -21.93 -5.54 2.12
C ASN A 11 -21.78 -4.07 1.73
N LYS A 12 -22.51 -3.19 2.43
CA LYS A 12 -22.36 -1.72 2.55
C LYS A 12 -21.76 -1.03 1.32
N LYS A 13 -22.51 -0.14 0.63
CA LYS A 13 -22.04 0.66 -0.53
C LYS A 13 -20.78 1.50 -0.21
N GLU A 14 -19.64 0.86 -0.06
CA GLU A 14 -18.33 1.44 0.05
C GLU A 14 -17.84 1.53 -1.39
N ASN A 15 -17.83 2.76 -1.90
CA ASN A 15 -17.34 3.03 -3.25
C ASN A 15 -15.81 2.92 -3.21
N TYR A 16 -15.28 1.77 -3.58
CA TYR A 16 -13.85 1.58 -3.77
C TYR A 16 -13.44 2.06 -5.17
N PHE A 17 -12.32 2.78 -5.24
CA PHE A 17 -11.70 3.15 -6.51
C PHE A 17 -10.56 2.18 -6.81
N LEU A 18 -10.60 1.51 -7.97
CA LEU A 18 -9.45 0.76 -8.48
C LEU A 18 -8.48 1.73 -9.16
N VAL A 19 -7.29 1.85 -8.60
CA VAL A 19 -6.27 2.80 -9.08
C VAL A 19 -5.06 2.03 -9.62
N GLY A 20 -4.69 2.31 -10.87
CA GLY A 20 -3.51 1.72 -11.49
C GLY A 20 -2.20 2.27 -10.92
N LYS A 21 -1.13 1.47 -10.94
CA LYS A 21 0.20 1.91 -10.45
C LYS A 21 0.74 3.15 -11.19
N SER A 22 0.39 3.37 -12.45
CA SER A 22 0.90 4.49 -13.26
C SER A 22 0.49 5.85 -12.71
N VAL A 23 -0.78 6.00 -12.33
CA VAL A 23 -1.38 7.26 -11.83
C VAL A 23 -1.00 7.58 -10.38
N LEU A 24 -0.35 6.65 -9.67
CA LEU A 24 0.09 6.90 -8.30
C LEU A 24 1.23 7.95 -8.27
N PRO A 25 1.14 8.96 -7.39
CA PRO A 25 2.25 9.86 -7.08
C PRO A 25 3.51 9.10 -6.69
N GLN A 26 4.68 9.64 -7.06
CA GLN A 26 5.97 9.01 -6.75
C GLN A 26 6.15 8.74 -5.25
N ALA A 27 5.64 9.61 -4.39
CA ALA A 27 5.70 9.42 -2.95
C ALA A 27 4.88 8.21 -2.48
N LEU A 28 3.68 7.98 -3.01
CA LEU A 28 2.89 6.79 -2.68
C LEU A 28 3.56 5.52 -3.20
N LYS A 29 4.12 5.55 -4.42
CA LYS A 29 4.91 4.44 -4.97
C LYS A 29 6.07 4.05 -4.05
N LYS A 30 6.82 5.05 -3.56
CA LYS A 30 7.91 4.85 -2.60
C LYS A 30 7.40 4.26 -1.28
N THR A 31 6.28 4.75 -0.74
CA THR A 31 5.68 4.20 0.50
C THR A 31 5.30 2.72 0.36
N ILE A 32 4.72 2.34 -0.78
CA ILE A 32 4.41 0.92 -1.08
C ILE A 32 5.70 0.09 -1.07
N LYS A 33 6.75 0.57 -1.75
CA LYS A 33 8.04 -0.12 -1.81
C LYS A 33 8.69 -0.26 -0.43
N VAL A 34 8.61 0.76 0.42
CA VAL A 34 9.04 0.68 1.83
C VAL A 34 8.26 -0.41 2.57
N LYS A 35 6.95 -0.50 2.38
CA LYS A 35 6.11 -1.54 3.00
C LYS A 35 6.48 -2.94 2.51
N GLU A 36 6.72 -3.10 1.20
CA GLU A 36 7.19 -4.37 0.61
C GLU A 36 8.51 -4.83 1.23
N LEU A 37 9.48 -3.92 1.40
CA LEU A 37 10.76 -4.22 2.06
C LEU A 37 10.58 -4.65 3.53
N LEU A 38 9.67 -3.98 4.25
CA LEU A 38 9.35 -4.32 5.64
C LEU A 38 8.60 -5.65 5.77
N GLN A 39 7.79 -6.03 4.78
CA GLN A 39 7.09 -7.33 4.76
C GLN A 39 8.02 -8.49 4.38
N GLY A 40 8.97 -8.26 3.46
CA GLY A 40 9.90 -9.29 3.01
C GLY A 40 10.98 -9.66 4.04
N SER A 41 11.22 -8.79 5.03
CA SER A 41 12.28 -9.01 6.02
C SER A 41 11.83 -8.64 7.43
N SER A 42 11.64 -9.65 8.27
CA SER A 42 11.14 -9.53 9.65
C SER A 42 11.99 -8.62 10.56
N ASN A 43 13.30 -8.50 10.27
CA ASN A 43 14.24 -7.67 11.04
C ASN A 43 14.53 -6.30 10.41
N TYR A 44 13.79 -5.91 9.37
CA TYR A 44 14.09 -4.69 8.64
C TYR A 44 13.43 -3.48 9.32
N ASN A 45 14.24 -2.49 9.70
CA ASN A 45 13.73 -1.30 10.39
C ASN A 45 13.15 -0.30 9.38
N ILE A 46 12.04 0.35 9.74
CA ILE A 46 11.45 1.47 8.98
C ILE A 46 12.52 2.50 8.59
N SER A 47 13.42 2.83 9.51
CA SER A 47 14.49 3.81 9.27
C SER A 47 15.49 3.38 8.19
N GLN A 48 15.76 2.08 8.06
CA GLN A 48 16.61 1.54 6.99
C GLN A 48 15.82 1.55 5.67
N ALA A 49 14.59 1.05 5.69
CA ALA A 49 13.75 0.95 4.50
C ALA A 49 13.49 2.31 3.83
N VAL A 50 13.23 3.37 4.60
CA VAL A 50 13.02 4.71 4.02
C VAL A 50 14.30 5.29 3.44
N ARG A 51 15.47 4.98 4.01
CA ARG A 51 16.77 5.41 3.45
C ARG A 51 17.05 4.70 2.13
N ASP A 52 16.85 3.38 2.07
CA ASP A 52 17.13 2.57 0.88
C ASP A 52 16.21 2.94 -0.29
N VAL A 53 14.99 3.42 -0.01
CA VAL A 53 14.05 3.92 -1.02
C VAL A 53 14.26 5.41 -1.36
N GLY A 54 15.13 6.12 -0.64
CA GLY A 54 15.37 7.55 -0.84
C GLY A 54 14.16 8.41 -0.48
N MET A 55 13.58 8.17 0.69
CA MET A 55 12.47 8.91 1.27
C MET A 55 12.82 9.40 2.67
N SER A 56 12.40 10.62 3.03
CA SER A 56 12.56 11.11 4.40
C SER A 56 11.57 10.41 5.34
N ARG A 57 11.96 10.25 6.61
CA ARG A 57 11.09 9.70 7.66
C ARG A 57 9.77 10.48 7.78
N SER A 58 9.83 11.81 7.71
CA SER A 58 8.64 12.68 7.77
C SER A 58 7.71 12.48 6.57
N ALA A 59 8.25 12.31 5.36
CA ALA A 59 7.45 11.98 4.19
C ALA A 59 6.78 10.61 4.36
N TYR A 60 7.53 9.59 4.80
CA TYR A 60 6.98 8.26 5.03
C TYR A 60 5.79 8.29 5.98
N TYR A 61 5.91 8.94 7.15
CA TYR A 61 4.78 9.01 8.10
C TYR A 61 3.58 9.77 7.53
N LYS A 62 3.80 10.86 6.77
CA LYS A 62 2.72 11.60 6.12
C LYS A 62 1.93 10.73 5.14
N TYR A 63 2.66 10.01 4.26
CA TYR A 63 2.02 9.13 3.27
C TYR A 63 1.54 7.82 3.85
N LYS A 64 2.13 7.32 4.94
CA LYS A 64 1.64 6.14 5.67
C LYS A 64 0.28 6.43 6.29
N ILE A 65 0.09 7.62 6.88
CA ILE A 65 -1.21 8.03 7.44
C ILE A 65 -2.26 8.07 6.34
N ILE A 66 -1.97 8.74 5.22
CA ILE A 66 -2.86 8.79 4.05
C ILE A 66 -3.13 7.36 3.54
N PHE A 67 -2.09 6.58 3.31
CA PHE A 67 -2.22 5.21 2.81
C PHE A 67 -3.07 4.35 3.74
N SER A 68 -2.85 4.42 5.05
CA SER A 68 -3.62 3.67 6.06
C SER A 68 -5.06 4.15 6.20
N LEU A 69 -5.36 5.40 5.83
CA LEU A 69 -6.70 5.97 5.92
C LEU A 69 -7.55 5.58 4.70
N PHE A 70 -6.94 5.52 3.52
CA PHE A 70 -7.65 5.31 2.25
C PHE A 70 -7.63 3.86 1.75
N ILE A 71 -6.74 3.01 2.27
CA ILE A 71 -6.59 1.63 1.81
C ILE A 71 -6.75 0.71 3.02
N LYS A 72 -7.92 0.05 3.10
CA LYS A 72 -8.29 -0.91 4.15
C LYS A 72 -8.52 -2.29 3.55
#